data_AF-A0A2L0ICP4-F1
#
_entry.id   AF-A0A2L0ICP4-F1
#
_cell.length_a   1.000
_cell.length_b   1.000
_cell.length_c   1.000
_cell.angle_alpha   90.00
_cell.angle_beta   90.00
_cell.angle_gamma   90.00
#
_symmetry.space_group_name_H-M   'P 1'
#
loop_
_entity.id
_entity.type
_entity.pdbx_description
1 polymer ?
#
loop_
_entity_poly.entity_id
_entity_poly.type
_entity_poly.pdbx_seq_one_letter_code
_entity_poly.pdbx_strand_id
1 'polypeptide(L)' 'MGFLMIKPVIKYFLVYTLIVISFLLFFAVTGYYTFVFEWHHDFIGSAINALILLTLVGASIVIYYIAEKIKMRF' A
#
# COMPACT_ATOMS: atom_id res chain seq x y z
N MET A 1 15.36 2.88 32.62
CA MET A 1 15.79 3.29 31.27
C MET A 1 15.10 2.50 30.14
N GLY A 2 14.82 1.20 30.30
CA GLY A 2 14.22 0.37 29.23
C GLY A 2 12.82 0.74 28.73
N PHE A 3 11.90 1.20 29.59
CA PHE A 3 10.52 1.55 29.17
C PHE A 3 10.43 2.81 28.28
N LEU A 4 11.39 3.73 28.37
CA LEU A 4 11.42 4.96 27.57
C LEU A 4 11.77 4.72 26.09
N MET A 5 12.47 3.62 25.80
CA MET A 5 12.90 3.27 24.43
C MET A 5 11.86 2.43 23.66
N ILE A 6 10.83 1.88 24.34
CA ILE A 6 9.82 1.02 23.70
C ILE A 6 8.91 1.83 22.76
N LYS A 7 8.49 3.03 23.18
CA LYS A 7 7.63 3.92 22.38
C LYS A 7 8.22 4.28 21.01
N PRO A 8 9.49 4.74 20.91
CA PRO A 8 10.09 5.02 19.61
C PRO A 8 10.29 3.75 18.76
N VAL A 9 10.66 2.62 19.37
CA VAL A 9 10.85 1.34 18.64
C VAL A 9 9.55 0.85 18.00
N ILE A 10 8.43 0.86 18.75
CA ILE A 10 7.12 0.45 18.20
C ILE A 10 6.70 1.36 17.06
N LYS A 11 6.88 2.69 17.21
CA LYS A 11 6.50 3.65 16.18
C LYS A 11 7.37 3.45 14.92
N TYR A 12 8.66 3.17 15.08
CA TYR A 12 9.56 2.84 13.97
C TYR A 12 9.10 1.57 13.26
N PHE A 13 8.89 0.48 14.00
CA PHE A 13 8.41 -0.80 13.45
C PHE A 13 7.10 -0.64 12.68
N LEU A 14 6.15 0.13 13.21
CA LEU A 14 4.87 0.40 12.56
C LEU A 14 5.05 1.15 11.24
N VAL A 15 5.89 2.19 11.19
CA VAL A 15 6.15 2.95 9.96
C VAL A 15 6.76 2.09 8.87
N TYR A 16 7.78 1.30 9.19
CA TYR A 16 8.40 0.41 8.20
C TYR A 16 7.46 -0.70 7.74
N THR A 17 6.62 -1.21 8.65
CA THR A 17 5.56 -2.16 8.28
C THR A 17 4.58 -1.54 7.28
N LEU A 18 4.15 -0.29 7.48
CA LEU A 18 3.28 0.42 6.53
C LEU A 18 3.94 0.62 5.16
N ILE A 19 5.24 0.95 5.13
CA ILE A 19 6.00 1.09 3.88
C ILE A 19 6.04 -0.25 3.13
N VAL A 20 6.34 -1.35 3.83
CA VAL A 20 6.36 -2.69 3.23
C VAL A 20 4.98 -3.10 2.74
N ILE A 21 3.92 -2.87 3.52
CA ILE A 21 2.54 -3.17 3.11
C ILE A 21 2.17 -2.38 1.85
N SER A 22 2.50 -1.09 1.81
CA SER A 22 2.26 -0.27 0.62
C SER A 22 2.97 -0.83 -0.61
N PHE A 23 4.26 -1.17 -0.48
CA PHE A 23 5.04 -1.76 -1.55
C PHE A 23 4.41 -3.08 -2.04
N LEU A 24 4.10 -3.99 -1.12
CA LEU A 24 3.47 -5.27 -1.44
C LEU A 24 2.10 -5.08 -2.10
N LEU A 25 1.29 -4.14 -1.61
CA LEU A 25 -0.02 -3.83 -2.19
C LEU A 25 0.13 -3.33 -3.63
N PHE A 26 1.06 -2.40 -3.88
CA PHE A 26 1.33 -1.88 -5.23
C PHE A 26 1.70 -3.02 -6.18
N PHE A 27 2.69 -3.84 -5.82
CA PHE A 27 3.18 -4.93 -6.67
C PHE A 27 2.17 -6.06 -6.84
N ALA A 28 1.43 -6.42 -5.79
CA ALA A 28 0.40 -7.46 -5.89
C ALA A 28 -0.72 -7.04 -6.83
N VAL A 29 -1.21 -5.81 -6.70
CA VAL A 29 -2.33 -5.31 -7.51
C VAL A 29 -1.91 -5.08 -8.96
N THR A 30 -0.81 -4.36 -9.18
CA THR A 30 -0.31 -4.12 -10.54
C THR A 30 0.12 -5.42 -11.21
N GLY A 31 0.78 -6.31 -10.48
CA GLY A 31 1.18 -7.61 -10.97
C GLY A 31 -0.02 -8.49 -11.34
N TYR A 32 -1.03 -8.56 -10.48
CA TYR A 32 -2.25 -9.30 -10.78
C TYR A 32 -2.94 -8.77 -12.06
N TYR A 33 -3.20 -7.47 -12.14
CA TYR A 33 -3.91 -6.89 -13.28
C TYR A 33 -3.13 -6.88 -14.60
N THR A 34 -1.79 -7.00 -14.52
CA THR A 34 -0.91 -7.02 -15.70
C THR A 34 -0.62 -8.43 -16.20
N PHE A 35 -0.39 -9.38 -15.28
CA PHE A 35 0.12 -10.71 -15.64
C PHE A 35 -0.93 -11.82 -15.51
N VAL A 36 -1.97 -11.63 -14.69
CA VAL A 36 -2.90 -12.71 -14.32
C VAL A 36 -4.34 -12.40 -14.75
N PHE A 37 -4.78 -11.17 -14.58
CA PHE A 37 -6.18 -10.79 -14.82
C PHE A 37 -6.52 -10.81 -16.30
N GLU A 38 -7.55 -11.57 -16.67
CA GLU A 38 -8.10 -11.58 -18.01
C GLU A 38 -9.13 -10.47 -18.20
N TRP A 39 -8.84 -9.54 -19.10
CA TRP A 39 -9.73 -8.42 -19.42
C TRP A 39 -10.94 -8.80 -20.31
N HIS A 40 -11.18 -10.10 -20.53
CA HIS A 40 -12.27 -10.62 -21.39
C HIS A 40 -13.68 -10.51 -20.77
N HIS A 41 -13.92 -9.51 -19.91
CA HIS A 41 -15.24 -9.19 -19.38
C HIS A 41 -15.99 -8.21 -20.30
N ASP A 42 -17.29 -8.07 -20.06
CA ASP A 42 -18.07 -7.00 -20.67
C ASP A 42 -17.52 -5.61 -20.29
N PHE A 43 -17.97 -4.58 -21.02
CA PHE A 43 -17.46 -3.22 -20.82
C PHE A 43 -17.60 -2.74 -19.36
N ILE A 44 -18.72 -3.08 -18.72
CA ILE A 44 -19.00 -2.70 -17.33
C ILE A 44 -18.05 -3.43 -16.37
N GLY A 45 -17.89 -4.75 -16.53
CA GLY A 45 -16.97 -5.53 -15.69
C GLY A 45 -15.52 -5.05 -15.81
N SER A 46 -15.08 -4.70 -17.02
CA SER A 46 -13.76 -4.13 -17.26
C SER A 46 -13.60 -2.75 -16.60
N ALA A 47 -14.60 -1.89 -16.70
CA ALA A 47 -14.58 -0.56 -16.09
C ALA A 47 -14.49 -0.62 -14.55
N ILE A 48 -15.24 -1.53 -13.92
CA ILE A 48 -15.20 -1.74 -12.46
C ILE A 48 -13.81 -2.20 -12.03
N ASN A 49 -13.22 -3.15 -12.74
CA ASN A 49 -11.89 -3.65 -12.43
C ASN A 49 -10.78 -2.60 -12.61
N ALA A 50 -10.88 -1.76 -13.65
CA ALA A 50 -9.99 -0.63 -13.82
C ALA A 50 -10.11 0.37 -12.65
N LEU A 51 -11.32 0.63 -12.17
CA LEU A 51 -11.53 1.50 -11.00
C LEU A 51 -10.95 0.91 -9.72
N ILE A 52 -11.09 -0.42 -9.51
CA ILE A 52 -10.48 -1.13 -8.39
C ILE A 52 -8.96 -1.03 -8.44
N LEU A 53 -8.36 -1.31 -9.61
CA LEU A 53 -6.92 -1.17 -9.85
C LEU A 53 -6.43 0.24 -9.48
N LEU A 54 -7.06 1.28 -10.03
CA LEU A 54 -6.70 2.67 -9.76
C LEU A 54 -6.83 3.02 -8.27
N THR A 55 -7.91 2.57 -7.63
CA THR A 55 -8.17 2.83 -6.21
C THR A 55 -7.12 2.17 -5.32
N LEU A 56 -6.77 0.91 -5.58
CA LEU A 56 -5.80 0.17 -4.79
C LEU A 56 -4.37 0.67 -5.01
N VAL A 57 -4.01 1.03 -6.25
CA VAL A 57 -2.74 1.71 -6.53
C VAL A 57 -2.70 3.05 -5.81
N GLY A 58 -3.76 3.86 -5.90
CA GLY A 58 -3.86 5.12 -5.16
C GLY A 58 -3.72 4.92 -3.64
N ALA A 59 -4.40 3.92 -3.07
CA ALA A 59 -4.29 3.57 -1.67
C ALA A 59 -2.86 3.19 -1.27
N SER A 60 -2.16 2.41 -2.09
CA SER A 60 -0.75 2.07 -1.85
C SER A 60 0.12 3.32 -1.74
N ILE A 61 -0.03 4.29 -2.67
CA ILE A 61 0.73 5.53 -2.68
C ILE A 61 0.40 6.38 -1.45
N VAL A 62 -0.89 6.49 -1.09
CA VAL A 62 -1.33 7.25 0.09
C VAL A 62 -0.76 6.65 1.37
N ILE A 63 -0.78 5.32 1.53
CA ILE A 63 -0.19 4.63 2.69
C ILE A 63 1.31 4.93 2.79
N TYR A 64 2.04 4.82 1.66
CA TYR A 64 3.46 5.14 1.63
C TYR A 64 3.72 6.59 2.05
N TYR A 65 2.99 7.54 1.47
CA TYR A 65 3.13 8.96 1.79
C TYR A 65 2.86 9.25 3.27
N ILE A 66 1.80 8.67 3.85
CA ILE A 66 1.50 8.82 5.28
C ILE A 66 2.63 8.23 6.12
N ALA A 67 3.15 7.05 5.76
CA ALA A 67 4.24 6.40 6.49
C ALA A 67 5.52 7.24 6.45
N GLU A 68 5.91 7.76 5.27
CA GLU A 68 7.05 8.68 5.12
C GLU A 68 6.86 9.97 5.92
N LYS A 69 5.64 10.53 5.93
CA LYS A 69 5.33 11.74 6.71
C LYS A 69 5.42 11.51 8.22
N ILE A 70 5.03 10.33 8.70
CA ILE A 70 5.25 9.93 10.10
C ILE A 70 6.75 9.75 10.35
N LYS A 71 7.49 9.20 9.38
CA LYS A 71 8.94 9.01 9.45
C LYS A 71 9.71 10.30 9.62
N MET A 72 9.36 11.35 8.88
CA MET A 72 10.00 12.66 8.97
C MET A 72 9.74 13.38 10.30
N ARG A 73 8.76 12.93 11.09
CA ARG A 73 8.42 13.46 12.42
C ARG A 73 9.02 12.61 13.56
N PHE A 74 10.01 11.79 13.25
CA PHE A 74 10.84 11.12 14.25
C PHE A 74 11.95 12.02 14.74
#